data_AF-A0A5R9C301-F1
#
_entry.id   AF-A0A5R9C301-F1
#
_cell.length_a   1.000
_cell.length_b   1.000
_cell.length_c   1.000
_cell.angle_alpha   90.00
_cell.angle_beta   90.00
_cell.angle_gamma   90.00
#
_symmetry.space_group_name_H-M   'P 1'
#
loop_
_entity.id
_entity.type
_entity.pdbx_description
1 polymer ?
#
loop_
_entity_poly.entity_id
_entity_poly.type
_entity_poly.pdbx_seq_one_letter_code
_entity_poly.pdbx_strand_id
1 'polypeptide(L)' 'MFEVQSGIVPKAQKVILYGPEGIGKSSLAAKFPNPVFIDTEGSTDKLEVNRMKKPTSWTELIQMLD' A
#
# COMPACT_ATOMS: atom_id res chain seq x y z
N MET A 1 -27.41 -2.26 30.61
CA MET A 1 -27.56 -3.44 29.71
C MET A 1 -26.50 -3.29 28.63
N PHE A 2 -25.72 -4.34 28.36
CA PHE A 2 -24.64 -4.28 27.34
C PHE A 2 -25.15 -4.81 26.00
N GLU A 3 -24.74 -4.17 24.92
CA GLU A 3 -25.03 -4.59 23.54
C GLU A 3 -23.86 -5.44 23.03
N VAL A 4 -24.15 -6.64 22.52
CA VAL A 4 -23.15 -7.54 21.94
C VAL A 4 -23.27 -7.49 20.42
N GLN A 5 -22.17 -7.17 19.73
CA GLN A 5 -22.09 -7.20 18.26
C GLN A 5 -21.32 -8.44 17.79
N SER A 6 -21.81 -9.10 16.73
CA SER A 6 -21.24 -10.33 16.14
C SER A 6 -21.08 -10.18 14.63
N GLY A 7 -20.09 -10.88 14.04
CA GLY A 7 -19.86 -10.93 12.59
C GLY A 7 -18.57 -10.23 12.14
N ILE A 8 -18.32 -10.23 10.84
CA ILE A 8 -17.16 -9.55 10.24
C ILE A 8 -17.47 -8.06 10.14
N VAL A 9 -16.61 -7.22 10.71
CA VAL A 9 -16.67 -5.76 10.53
C VAL A 9 -15.61 -5.37 9.49
N PRO A 10 -15.99 -5.07 8.24
CA PRO A 10 -15.03 -4.65 7.23
C PRO A 10 -14.39 -3.32 7.64
N LYS A 11 -13.06 -3.28 7.64
CA LYS A 11 -12.24 -2.10 7.94
C LYS A 11 -11.06 -2.05 6.97
N ALA A 12 -10.46 -0.87 6.83
CA ALA A 12 -9.20 -0.73 6.11
C ALA A 12 -8.15 -1.70 6.70
N GLN A 13 -7.46 -2.44 5.83
CA GLN A 13 -6.47 -3.42 6.23
C GLN A 13 -5.07 -2.82 6.08
N LYS A 14 -4.27 -2.88 7.15
CA LYS A 14 -2.83 -2.61 7.07
C LYS A 14 -2.12 -3.92 6.80
N VAL A 15 -1.55 -4.05 5.60
CA VAL A 15 -0.98 -5.32 5.09
C VAL A 15 0.50 -5.15 4.81
N ILE A 16 1.29 -6.17 5.14
CA ILE A 16 2.71 -6.29 4.75
C ILE A 16 2.81 -7.42 3.71
N LEU A 17 3.31 -7.09 2.52
CA LEU A 17 3.61 -8.05 1.46
C LEU A 17 5.13 -8.26 1.39
N TYR A 18 5.62 -9.48 1.64
CA TYR A 18 7.04 -9.80 1.66
C TYR A 18 7.35 -11.05 0.82
N GLY A 19 8.59 -11.19 0.38
CA GLY A 19 9.07 -12.33 -0.40
C GLY A 19 10.18 -11.95 -1.38
N PRO A 20 10.78 -12.93 -2.08
CA PRO A 20 11.87 -12.72 -3.03
C PRO A 20 11.55 -11.71 -4.14
N GLU A 21 12.58 -11.19 -4.80
CA GLU A 21 12.41 -10.39 -6.03
C GLU A 21 11.63 -11.19 -7.09
N GLY A 22 10.75 -10.52 -7.83
CA GLY A 22 9.96 -11.16 -8.89
C GLY A 22 8.75 -12.00 -8.43
N ILE A 23 8.53 -12.24 -7.13
CA ILE A 23 7.40 -13.04 -6.63
C ILE A 23 6.01 -12.41 -6.87
N GLY A 24 5.95 -11.14 -7.30
CA GLY A 24 4.70 -10.44 -7.63
C GLY A 24 4.15 -9.50 -6.54
N LYS A 25 4.98 -9.01 -5.60
CA LYS A 25 4.55 -8.09 -4.52
C LYS A 25 3.87 -6.82 -5.05
N SER A 26 4.56 -6.04 -5.88
CA SER A 26 4.03 -4.80 -6.47
C SER A 26 2.85 -5.08 -7.40
N SER A 27 2.88 -6.21 -8.12
CA SER A 27 1.78 -6.65 -8.98
C SER A 27 0.51 -6.97 -8.18
N LEU A 28 0.64 -7.58 -7.00
CA LEU A 28 -0.49 -7.82 -6.10
C LEU A 28 -1.02 -6.52 -5.50
N ALA A 29 -0.14 -5.65 -5.03
CA ALA A 29 -0.52 -4.33 -4.51
C ALA A 29 -1.26 -3.48 -5.56
N ALA A 30 -0.88 -3.60 -6.85
CA ALA A 30 -1.53 -2.90 -7.95
C ALA A 30 -2.97 -3.37 -8.24
N LYS A 31 -3.41 -4.49 -7.64
CA LYS A 31 -4.81 -4.95 -7.72
C LYS A 31 -5.68 -4.43 -6.57
N PHE A 32 -5.12 -3.67 -5.64
CA PHE A 32 -5.90 -3.07 -4.56
C PHE A 32 -6.82 -1.97 -5.12
N PRO A 33 -7.93 -1.63 -4.44
CA PRO A 33 -8.79 -0.54 -4.89
C PRO A 33 -8.06 0.80 -4.94
N ASN A 34 -8.07 1.46 -6.11
CA ASN A 34 -7.49 2.80 -6.35
C ASN A 34 -6.08 2.98 -5.75
N PRO A 35 -5.08 2.17 -6.17
CA PRO A 35 -3.79 2.15 -5.51
C PRO A 35 -2.98 3.41 -5.85
N VAL A 36 -2.31 3.96 -4.84
CA VAL A 36 -1.33 5.05 -4.98
C VAL A 36 -0.01 4.56 -4.40
N PHE A 37 1.03 4.59 -5.23
CA PHE A 37 2.35 4.07 -4.85
C PHE A 37 3.30 5.20 -4.45
N ILE A 38 3.97 4.99 -3.33
CA ILE A 38 5.24 5.66 -3.02
C ILE A 38 6.35 4.68 -3.41
N ASP A 39 6.78 4.73 -4.66
CA ASP A 39 7.77 3.81 -5.20
C ASP A 39 9.19 4.30 -4.92
N THR A 40 9.90 3.62 -4.03
CA THR A 40 11.29 3.92 -3.67
C THR A 40 12.31 3.16 -4.53
N GLU A 41 11.88 2.09 -5.20
CA GLU A 41 12.75 1.11 -5.88
C GLU A 41 12.60 1.08 -7.41
N GLY A 42 11.54 1.69 -7.96
CA GLY A 42 11.23 1.63 -9.40
C GLY A 42 10.49 0.36 -9.82
N SER A 43 9.90 -0.36 -8.85
CA SER A 43 9.21 -1.64 -9.11
C SER A 43 7.90 -1.49 -9.88
N THR A 44 7.40 -0.26 -10.00
CA THR A 44 6.10 0.03 -10.60
C THR A 44 6.18 0.49 -12.05
N ASP A 45 7.36 0.71 -12.64
CA ASP A 45 7.51 1.35 -13.97
C ASP A 45 6.67 0.70 -15.10
N LYS A 46 6.42 -0.60 -14.99
CA LYS A 46 5.63 -1.38 -15.98
C LYS A 46 4.17 -1.61 -15.58
N LEU A 47 3.69 -0.95 -14.52
CA LEU A 47 2.34 -1.09 -13.99
C LEU A 47 1.49 0.14 -14.32
N GLU A 48 0.22 -0.07 -14.63
CA GLU A 48 -0.75 1.02 -14.81
C GLU A 48 -1.31 1.44 -13.44
N VAL A 49 -0.60 2.34 -12.75
CA VAL A 49 -0.89 2.75 -11.37
C VAL A 49 -0.61 4.23 -11.13
N ASN A 50 -1.26 4.81 -10.13
CA ASN A 50 -0.95 6.17 -9.67
C ASN A 50 0.32 6.16 -8.80
N ARG A 51 1.16 7.18 -8.95
CA ARG A 51 2.44 7.30 -8.23
C ARG A 51 2.58 8.69 -7.62
N MET A 52 3.05 8.75 -6.39
CA MET A 52 3.58 9.98 -5.82
C MET A 52 5.01 10.22 -6.33
N LYS A 53 5.46 11.47 -6.21
CA LYS A 53 6.87 11.79 -6.43
C LYS A 53 7.72 10.98 -5.45
N LYS A 54 8.77 10.32 -5.94
CA LYS A 54 9.70 9.57 -5.09
C LYS A 54 10.30 10.51 -4.03
N PRO A 55 10.14 10.21 -2.73
CA PRO A 55 10.73 11.02 -1.68
C PRO A 55 12.25 10.91 -1.71
N THR A 56 12.91 12.03 -1.40
CA THR A 56 14.37 12.14 -1.36
C THR A 56 14.94 12.07 0.06
N SER A 57 14.06 12.12 1.07
CA SER A 57 14.41 12.04 2.48
C SER A 57 13.34 11.34 3.30
N TRP A 58 13.72 10.85 4.49
CA TRP A 58 12.77 10.27 5.45
C TRP A 58 11.71 11.29 5.90
N THR A 59 12.11 12.54 6.11
CA THR A 59 11.19 13.62 6.49
C THR A 59 10.12 13.86 5.43
N GLU A 60 10.50 13.89 4.15
CA GLU A 60 9.55 14.03 3.03
C GLU A 60 8.59 12.83 2.97
N LEU A 61 9.09 11.60 3.17
CA LEU A 61 8.25 10.41 3.21
C LEU A 61 7.20 10.46 4.33
N ILE A 62 7.59 10.87 5.54
CA ILE A 62 6.63 11.00 6.66
C ILE A 62 5.57 12.06 6.35
N GLN A 63 5.97 13.21 5.81
CA GLN A 63 5.03 14.27 5.42
C GLN A 63 4.04 13.84 4.33
N MET A 64 4.36 12.84 3.51
CA MET A 64 3.44 12.29 2.51
C MET A 64 2.37 11.36 3.12
N LEU A 65 2.58 10.87 4.35
CA LEU A 65 1.68 9.94 5.02
C LEU A 65 0.72 10.62 6.00
N ASP A 66 1.00 11.89 6.35
CA ASP A 66 0.17 12.76 7.16
C ASP A 66 -0.96 13.41 6.33
#